data_AF-A0A7L2C3Y6-F1
#
_entry.id   AF-A0A7L2C3Y6-F1
#
_cell.length_a   1.000
_cell.length_b   1.000
_cell.length_c   1.000
_cell.angle_alpha   90.00
_cell.angle_beta   90.00
_cell.angle_gamma   90.00
#
_symmetry.space_group_name_H-M   'P 1'
#
loop_
_entity.id
_entity.type
_entity.pdbx_description
1 polymer ?
#
loop_
_entity_poly.entity_id
_entity_poly.type
_entity_poly.pdbx_seq_one_letter_code
_entity_poly.pdbx_strand_id
1 'polypeptide(L)'
;ERVDPAAAANPDLHLNRATLLQYLERFQGALEGLSRAAELSPGWDEPRKRHGNLLEFLSRLCGLLATRGKLRGKRRRGLAGPVPLPLLGPLGGAGGPRPSPIAGLRPGP
;
A
#
# COMPACT_ATOMS: atom_id res chain seq x y z
N GLU A 1 -16.43 -11.95 -13.89
CA GLU A 1 -17.58 -12.07 -12.98
C GLU A 1 -18.73 -11.27 -13.56
N ARG A 2 -19.91 -11.87 -13.80
CA ARG A 2 -21.10 -11.11 -14.19
C ARG A 2 -21.59 -10.40 -12.93
N VAL A 3 -21.30 -9.12 -12.80
CA VAL A 3 -21.75 -8.31 -11.66
C VAL A 3 -23.25 -8.09 -11.83
N ASP A 4 -24.03 -8.44 -10.81
CA ASP A 4 -25.45 -8.13 -10.76
C ASP A 4 -25.64 -6.62 -10.89
N PRO A 5 -26.44 -6.11 -11.83
CA PRO A 5 -26.68 -4.68 -12.00
C PRO A 5 -27.21 -4.01 -10.73
N ALA A 6 -27.96 -4.71 -9.88
CA ALA A 6 -28.41 -4.18 -8.59
C ALA A 6 -27.23 -4.00 -7.61
N ALA A 7 -26.30 -4.95 -7.58
CA ALA A 7 -25.08 -4.85 -6.79
C ALA A 7 -24.15 -3.75 -7.30
N ALA A 8 -24.08 -3.57 -8.63
CA ALA A 8 -23.25 -2.53 -9.26
C ALA A 8 -23.70 -1.10 -8.92
N ALA A 9 -24.99 -0.92 -8.61
CA ALA A 9 -25.59 0.36 -8.24
C ALA A 9 -25.58 0.64 -6.72
N ASN A 10 -25.14 -0.30 -5.88
CA ASN A 10 -25.13 -0.13 -4.44
C ASN A 10 -23.85 0.58 -3.94
N PRO A 11 -23.93 1.83 -3.45
CA PRO A 11 -22.74 2.58 -2.99
C PRO A 11 -22.05 1.94 -1.77
N ASP A 12 -22.80 1.35 -0.83
CA ASP A 12 -22.26 0.70 0.37
C ASP A 12 -21.39 -0.51 0.01
N LEU A 13 -21.79 -1.27 -1.00
CA LEU A 13 -21.03 -2.43 -1.48
C LEU A 13 -19.64 -2.00 -1.98
N HIS A 14 -19.58 -0.92 -2.77
CA HIS A 14 -18.32 -0.38 -3.26
C HIS A 14 -17.44 0.18 -2.14
N LEU A 15 -18.03 0.87 -1.15
CA LEU A 15 -17.29 1.36 0.02
C LEU A 15 -16.71 0.20 0.85
N ASN A 16 -17.51 -0.84 1.11
CA ASN A 16 -17.08 -2.00 1.90
C ASN A 16 -15.96 -2.76 1.19
N ARG A 17 -16.11 -3.00 -0.12
CA ARG A 17 -15.07 -3.62 -0.94
C ARG A 17 -13.80 -2.78 -0.94
N ALA A 18 -13.91 -1.46 -1.10
CA ALA A 18 -12.75 -0.58 -1.06
C ALA A 18 -12.04 -0.62 0.29
N THR A 19 -12.79 -0.65 1.39
CA THR A 19 -12.24 -0.77 2.75
C THR A 19 -11.45 -2.07 2.90
N LEU A 20 -12.00 -3.21 2.47
CA LEU A 20 -11.28 -4.49 2.46
C LEU A 20 -10.00 -4.42 1.63
N LEU A 21 -10.07 -3.85 0.42
CA LEU A 21 -8.91 -3.72 -0.46
C LEU A 21 -7.84 -2.80 0.13
N GLN A 22 -8.23 -1.75 0.86
CA GLN A 22 -7.28 -0.90 1.57
C GLN A 22 -6.56 -1.66 2.69
N TYR A 23 -7.26 -2.49 3.46
CA TYR A 23 -6.64 -3.38 4.45
C TYR A 23 -5.68 -4.41 3.84
N LEU A 24 -5.98 -4.88 2.63
CA LEU A 24 -5.11 -5.77 1.86
C LEU A 24 -4.01 -5.03 1.08
N GLU A 25 -3.84 -3.73 1.30
CA GLU A 25 -2.87 -2.87 0.61
C GLU A 25 -3.02 -2.86 -0.93
N ARG A 26 -4.19 -3.24 -1.44
CA ARG A 26 -4.56 -3.19 -2.87
C ARG A 26 -5.14 -1.82 -3.21
N PHE A 27 -4.29 -0.81 -3.08
CA PHE A 27 -4.71 0.61 -3.08
C PHE A 27 -5.41 1.08 -4.35
N GLN A 28 -5.02 0.56 -5.53
CA GLN A 28 -5.66 0.93 -6.79
C GLN A 28 -7.15 0.55 -6.78
N GLY A 29 -7.47 -0.69 -6.42
CA GLY A 29 -8.86 -1.15 -6.35
C GLY A 29 -9.64 -0.49 -5.21
N ALA A 30 -8.96 -0.10 -4.12
CA ALA A 30 -9.57 0.69 -3.06
C ALA A 30 -10.00 2.08 -3.56
N LEU A 31 -9.13 2.79 -4.29
CA LEU A 31 -9.44 4.07 -4.90
C LEU A 31 -10.61 3.97 -5.90
N GLU A 32 -10.59 2.95 -6.77
CA GLU A 32 -11.68 2.70 -7.71
C GLU A 32 -13.03 2.50 -7.01
N GLY A 33 -13.07 1.68 -5.95
CA GLY A 33 -14.29 1.44 -5.18
C GLY A 33 -14.78 2.69 -4.43
N LEU A 34 -13.87 3.50 -3.88
CA LEU A 34 -14.22 4.78 -3.24
C LEU A 34 -14.78 5.79 -4.24
N SER A 35 -14.17 5.92 -5.42
CA SER A 35 -14.68 6.76 -6.52
C SER A 35 -16.08 6.30 -6.92
N ARG A 36 -16.27 5.00 -7.08
CA ARG A 36 -17.56 4.46 -7.50
C ARG A 36 -18.67 4.70 -6.47
N ALA A 37 -18.37 4.52 -5.18
CA ALA A 37 -19.31 4.83 -4.11
C ALA A 37 -19.67 6.33 -4.08
N ALA A 38 -18.70 7.22 -4.31
CA ALA A 38 -18.90 8.67 -4.38
C ALA A 38 -19.74 9.11 -5.60
N GLU A 39 -19.60 8.43 -6.74
CA GLU A 39 -20.40 8.68 -7.94
C GLU A 39 -21.86 8.24 -7.76
N LEU A 40 -22.08 7.07 -7.12
CA LEU A 40 -23.40 6.50 -6.90
C LEU A 40 -24.21 7.26 -5.84
N SER A 41 -23.55 7.86 -4.84
CA SER A 41 -24.21 8.69 -3.82
C SER A 41 -23.49 10.03 -3.62
N PRO A 42 -23.78 11.05 -4.46
CA PRO A 42 -23.09 12.33 -4.41
C PRO A 42 -23.27 13.14 -3.12
N GLY A 43 -24.33 12.87 -2.35
CA GLY A 43 -24.58 13.49 -1.04
C GLY A 43 -23.94 12.77 0.13
N TRP A 44 -23.32 11.61 -0.11
CA TRP A 44 -22.57 10.87 0.89
C TRP A 44 -21.10 11.25 0.83
N ASP A 45 -20.65 12.03 1.81
CA ASP A 45 -19.29 12.58 1.79
C ASP A 45 -18.19 11.57 2.13
N GLU A 46 -18.52 10.49 2.84
CA GLU A 46 -17.54 9.55 3.40
C GLU A 46 -16.63 8.92 2.33
N PRO A 47 -17.14 8.41 1.20
CA PRO A 47 -16.27 7.86 0.16
C PRO A 47 -15.33 8.89 -0.45
N ARG A 48 -15.78 10.14 -0.67
CA ARG A 48 -14.93 11.22 -1.19
C ARG A 48 -13.82 11.59 -0.20
N LYS A 49 -14.17 11.72 1.09
CA LYS A 49 -13.19 12.00 2.16
C LYS A 49 -12.14 10.90 2.25
N ARG A 50 -12.57 9.62 2.26
CA ARG A 50 -11.65 8.48 2.26
C ARG A 50 -10.78 8.43 1.00
N HIS A 51 -11.35 8.72 -0.17
CA HIS A 51 -10.59 8.77 -1.42
C HIS A 51 -9.48 9.82 -1.36
N GLY A 52 -9.81 11.04 -0.93
CA GLY A 52 -8.83 12.12 -0.74
C GLY A 52 -7.73 11.76 0.26
N ASN A 53 -8.12 11.23 1.43
CA ASN A 53 -7.17 10.81 2.46
C ASN A 53 -6.22 9.70 1.96
N LEU A 54 -6.75 8.74 1.20
CA LEU A 54 -5.94 7.67 0.63
C LEU A 54 -4.95 8.20 -0.41
N LEU A 55 -5.36 9.12 -1.28
CA LEU A 55 -4.45 9.77 -2.24
C LEU A 55 -3.35 10.58 -1.53
N GLU A 56 -3.70 11.35 -0.51
CA GLU A 56 -2.71 12.12 0.27
C GLU A 56 -1.69 11.19 0.94
N PHE A 57 -2.18 10.11 1.57
CA PHE A 57 -1.35 9.09 2.18
C PHE A 57 -0.37 8.48 1.17
N LEU A 58 -0.86 8.02 0.01
CA LEU A 58 -0.04 7.40 -1.02
C LEU A 58 0.97 8.37 -1.62
N SER A 59 0.57 9.62 -1.87
CA SER A 59 1.46 10.66 -2.37
C SER A 59 2.62 10.92 -1.41
N ARG A 60 2.31 11.07 -0.11
CA ARG A 60 3.32 11.23 0.94
C ARG A 60 4.23 10.01 1.08
N LEU A 61 3.67 8.80 1.02
CA LEU A 61 4.41 7.55 1.08
C LEU A 61 5.39 7.44 -0.10
N CYS A 62 4.92 7.64 -1.32
CA CYS A 62 5.75 7.64 -2.53
C CYS A 62 6.86 8.70 -2.46
N GLY A 63 6.56 9.91 -1.96
CA GLY A 63 7.56 10.96 -1.76
C GLY A 63 8.65 10.57 -0.75
N LEU A 64 8.28 9.90 0.34
CA LEU A 64 9.25 9.40 1.31
C LEU A 64 10.09 8.25 0.74
N LEU A 65 9.50 7.34 -0.03
CA LEU A 65 10.25 6.26 -0.70
C LEU A 65 11.27 6.83 -1.70
N ALA A 66 10.84 7.77 -2.55
CA ALA A 66 11.72 8.42 -3.53
C ALA A 66 12.89 9.16 -2.87
N THR A 67 12.65 9.80 -1.73
CA THR A 67 13.68 10.56 -1.00
C THR A 67 14.42 9.74 0.06
N ARG A 68 14.11 8.43 0.20
CA ARG A 68 14.59 7.56 1.28
C ARG A 68 14.44 8.20 2.66
N GLY A 69 13.24 8.70 2.96
CA GLY A 69 12.93 9.37 4.22
C GLY A 69 13.71 10.67 4.43
N LYS A 70 14.09 11.36 3.34
CA LYS A 70 14.93 12.56 3.35
C LYS A 70 16.33 12.35 3.98
N LEU A 71 16.86 11.12 3.96
CA LEU A 71 18.20 10.82 4.45
C LEU A 71 19.29 11.39 3.52
N ARG A 72 20.20 12.21 4.06
CA ARG A 72 21.27 12.88 3.28
C ARG A 72 22.67 12.64 3.86
N GLY A 73 23.67 12.89 3.01
CA GLY A 73 25.08 12.99 3.39
C GLY A 73 25.66 11.73 4.04
N LYS A 74 26.32 11.93 5.19
CA LYS A 74 27.02 10.87 5.94
C LYS A 74 26.06 9.78 6.45
N ARG A 75 24.84 10.14 6.87
CA ARG A 75 23.84 9.17 7.39
C ARG A 75 23.39 8.18 6.31
N ARG A 76 23.17 8.68 5.08
CA ARG A 76 22.84 7.82 3.94
C ARG A 76 23.97 6.84 3.61
N ARG A 77 25.22 7.30 3.61
CA ARG A 77 26.39 6.45 3.34
C ARG A 77 26.62 5.42 4.44
N GLY A 78 26.47 5.80 5.70
CA GLY A 78 26.64 4.89 6.84
C GLY A 78 25.61 3.75 6.88
N LEU A 79 24.42 3.95 6.29
CA LEU A 79 23.37 2.93 6.19
C LEU A 79 23.34 2.18 4.84
N ALA A 80 24.21 2.54 3.89
CA ALA A 80 24.19 1.96 2.54
C ALA A 80 24.96 0.62 2.43
N GLY A 81 25.61 0.18 3.51
CA GLY A 81 26.33 -1.09 3.55
C GLY A 81 25.42 -2.30 3.77
N PRO A 82 25.94 -3.52 3.52
CA PRO A 82 25.23 -4.74 3.86
C PRO A 82 24.97 -4.81 5.37
N VAL A 83 23.77 -5.26 5.75
CA VAL A 83 23.43 -5.48 7.15
C VAL A 83 24.21 -6.70 7.66
N PRO A 84 24.97 -6.59 8.76
CA PRO A 84 25.67 -7.72 9.36
C PRO A 84 24.71 -8.88 9.70
N LEU A 85 25.10 -10.12 9.37
CA LEU A 85 24.30 -11.33 9.61
C LEU A 85 23.86 -11.50 11.08
N PRO A 86 24.68 -11.17 12.11
CA PRO A 86 24.23 -11.24 13.50
C PRO A 86 23.02 -10.34 13.83
N LEU A 87 22.81 -9.25 13.09
CA LEU A 87 21.64 -8.38 13.28
C LEU A 87 20.34 -9.02 12.76
N LEU A 88 20.44 -10.11 12.00
CA LEU A 88 19.29 -10.87 11.52
C LEU A 88 18.75 -11.84 12.59
N GLY A 89 19.43 -11.97 13.74
CA GLY A 89 19.01 -12.84 14.83
C GLY A 89 18.82 -14.29 14.38
N PRO A 90 17.66 -14.93 14.66
CA PRO A 90 17.39 -16.31 14.25
C PRO A 90 17.50 -16.57 12.74
N LEU A 91 17.30 -15.54 11.91
CA LEU A 91 17.40 -15.65 10.45
C LEU A 91 18.84 -15.64 9.92
N GLY A 92 19.80 -15.20 10.73
CA GLY A 92 21.22 -15.11 10.36
C GLY A 92 22.07 -16.32 10.74
N GLY A 93 21.48 -17.31 11.44
CA GLY A 93 22.17 -18.51 11.91
C GLY A 93 22.35 -19.59 10.83
N ALA A 94 23.09 -20.65 11.18
CA ALA A 94 23.23 -21.83 10.33
C ALA A 94 21.85 -22.49 10.10
N GLY A 95 21.35 -22.42 8.86
CA GLY A 95 20.02 -22.90 8.48
C GLY A 95 18.98 -21.81 8.18
N GLY A 96 19.31 -20.53 8.43
CA GLY A 96 18.46 -19.40 8.05
C GLY A 96 18.43 -19.14 6.53
N PRO A 97 17.37 -18.49 6.01
CA PRO A 97 17.29 -18.15 4.60
C PRO A 97 18.41 -17.15 4.24
N ARG A 98 19.02 -17.35 3.07
CA ARG A 98 20.06 -16.44 2.59
C ARG A 98 19.43 -15.09 2.24
N PRO A 99 19.90 -13.97 2.83
CA PRO A 99 19.31 -12.66 2.57
C PRO A 99 19.45 -12.30 1.09
N SER A 100 18.38 -11.77 0.52
CA SER A 100 18.32 -11.32 -0.87
C SER A 100 18.07 -9.81 -0.92
N PRO A 101 18.61 -9.09 -1.91
CA PRO A 101 18.31 -7.67 -2.07
C PRO A 101 16.82 -7.43 -2.29
N ILE A 102 16.27 -6.36 -1.72
CA ILE A 102 14.86 -5.96 -1.92
C ILE A 102 14.52 -5.82 -3.43
N ALA A 103 15.48 -5.36 -4.24
CA ALA A 103 15.32 -5.22 -5.69
C ALA A 103 15.14 -6.56 -6.45
N GLY A 104 15.43 -7.69 -5.81
CA GLY A 104 15.25 -9.03 -6.39
C GLY A 104 13.94 -9.71 -5.99
N LEU A 105 13.08 -9.06 -5.21
CA LEU A 105 11.78 -9.61 -4.80
C LEU A 105 10.81 -9.64 -5.98
N ARG A 106 9.98 -10.68 -6.02
CA ARG A 106 8.89 -10.84 -7.01
C ARG A 106 7.56 -10.40 -6.40
N PRO A 107 6.57 -10.00 -7.22
CA PRO A 107 5.21 -9.81 -6.74
C PRO A 107 4.74 -11.05 -5.97
N GLY A 108 4.01 -10.82 -4.88
CA GLY A 108 3.40 -11.89 -4.09
C GLY A 108 2.38 -12.69 -4.90
N PRO A 109 1.93 -13.83 -4.35
CA PRO A 109 0.83 -14.62 -4.94
C PRO A 109 -0.47 -13.82 -5.07
#